data_AF-A0A523UAC9-F1
#
_entry.id   AF-A0A523UAC9-F1
#
_cell.length_a   1.000
_cell.length_b   1.000
_cell.length_c   1.000
_cell.angle_alpha   90.00
_cell.angle_beta   90.00
_cell.angle_gamma   90.00
#
_symmetry.space_group_name_H-M   'P 1'
#
loop_
_entity.id
_entity.type
_entity.pdbx_description
1 polymer ?
#
loop_
_entity_poly.entity_id
_entity_poly.type
_entity_poly.pdbx_seq_one_letter_code
_entity_poly.pdbx_strand_id
1 'polypeptide(L)'
;MYRVYKYRLTSLLIITLLMLPAVARADTIVLKNNLVLQGRVVAETDESITVEHAFGRTVIPRKDVLRIEKDKTRLESFLDRLSSHAYGFERSVSPELSSGMRKRLKAILEKYPNHAEARRELGYLRRGDAWVHPKTRERIAVPETPAPVQDEKTVKELSEAQSLLKEAQDYLQKGRYRQAGEKLREIASRFTGTEFARKAAELLEPGAALAVKQVEINGPSGNRIDVVFVAEGYTNIHENGSDLNADGIISSNEQAKFDGDVREILTAFAGEPPFSDYRHYFNFHQINVASRQVGADTKWKEPARVRDTAFSAAHPYSNAARLLTVDTHAVKRFVSKHVPFDVIIVLVNDAWGGSGTRRVATIGINRYETEAGKTTWNLKHVRAQAIHEFGHAFASLGDEYAYTGVSLDPVLADREPPFPNVTRETRREHIKWRRWIKPGTPIPTHGAGGWVGLYEGAFYHKKDYYRPQANCRMRETFRPFCKICREAIVLKIYRNVKLIESAAPAEANVKISGSHTFSVRSPAGVKGPVKVDWTLDGEPLPGPVPFSRTLSGKSLSAGRHVVKVSLKDETEYVLRDSDGRMSASREWEVAVEAK
;
A
#
# COMPACT_ATOMS: atom_id res chain seq x y z
N MET A 1 13.73 -9.03 -77.45
CA MET A 1 14.44 -7.89 -78.06
C MET A 1 13.65 -6.62 -77.74
N TYR A 2 14.33 -5.58 -77.27
CA TYR A 2 13.86 -4.38 -76.57
C TYR A 2 13.03 -3.36 -77.38
N ARG A 3 12.09 -2.66 -76.70
CA ARG A 3 11.84 -1.18 -76.63
C ARG A 3 10.35 -0.92 -76.30
N VAL A 4 9.92 -0.40 -75.14
CA VAL A 4 10.09 0.91 -74.45
C VAL A 4 9.62 2.13 -75.26
N TYR A 5 8.53 2.77 -74.80
CA TYR A 5 8.33 4.23 -74.61
C TYR A 5 7.17 4.41 -73.59
N LYS A 6 7.45 4.83 -72.33
CA LYS A 6 7.52 6.21 -71.76
C LYS A 6 6.16 6.88 -71.50
N TYR A 7 5.95 7.20 -70.22
CA TYR A 7 4.88 7.97 -69.58
C TYR A 7 4.59 9.35 -70.18
N ARG A 8 3.32 9.78 -70.13
CA ARG A 8 2.93 11.15 -69.74
C ARG A 8 1.60 11.17 -68.97
N LEU A 9 1.64 11.78 -67.78
CA LEU A 9 0.52 12.21 -66.93
C LEU A 9 -0.44 13.13 -67.70
N THR A 10 -1.74 13.08 -67.39
CA THR A 10 -2.52 14.28 -67.03
C THR A 10 -3.91 13.93 -66.47
N SER A 11 -4.20 14.58 -65.33
CA SER A 11 -5.52 14.99 -64.85
C SER A 11 -6.40 13.98 -64.09
N LEU A 12 -6.33 14.14 -62.76
CA LEU A 12 -7.38 14.01 -61.73
C LEU A 12 -8.66 13.28 -62.12
N LEU A 13 -8.88 12.14 -61.48
CA LEU A 13 -10.23 11.75 -61.06
C LEU A 13 -10.19 11.46 -59.56
N ILE A 14 -10.54 12.48 -58.77
CA ILE A 14 -10.91 12.34 -57.36
C ILE A 14 -12.29 11.69 -57.38
N ILE A 15 -12.37 10.39 -57.11
CA ILE A 15 -13.64 9.74 -56.74
C ILE A 15 -13.59 9.48 -55.24
N THR A 16 -14.12 10.43 -54.49
CA THR A 16 -14.71 10.20 -53.17
C THR A 16 -16.16 9.76 -53.39
N LEU A 17 -16.49 8.51 -53.06
CA LEU A 17 -17.87 8.06 -52.87
C LEU A 17 -18.00 7.45 -51.47
N LEU A 18 -18.94 7.99 -50.70
CA LEU A 18 -19.23 7.69 -49.30
C LEU A 18 -20.71 7.28 -49.20
N MET A 19 -21.01 6.34 -48.27
CA MET A 19 -22.32 5.91 -47.71
C MET A 19 -23.03 4.74 -48.44
N LEU A 20 -23.53 3.66 -47.80
CA LEU A 20 -23.97 3.41 -46.41
C LEU A 20 -24.12 1.86 -46.15
N PRO A 21 -24.50 1.37 -44.95
CA PRO A 21 -23.71 0.48 -44.11
C PRO A 21 -24.09 -1.01 -44.23
N ALA A 22 -23.14 -1.86 -44.63
CA ALA A 22 -23.21 -3.29 -44.36
C ALA A 22 -21.80 -3.89 -44.29
N VAL A 23 -21.34 -4.05 -43.04
CA VAL A 23 -20.44 -5.11 -42.57
C VAL A 23 -19.08 -5.25 -43.30
N ALA A 24 -18.02 -4.72 -42.66
CA ALA A 24 -16.76 -5.41 -42.32
C ALA A 24 -15.48 -4.61 -42.63
N ARG A 25 -14.63 -4.59 -41.61
CA ARG A 25 -13.23 -4.15 -41.56
C ARG A 25 -12.43 -4.49 -42.82
N ALA A 26 -11.78 -3.49 -43.41
CA ALA A 26 -10.89 -3.65 -44.56
C ALA A 26 -9.48 -3.19 -44.19
N ASP A 27 -8.47 -3.99 -44.53
CA ASP A 27 -7.08 -3.59 -44.37
C ASP A 27 -6.73 -2.53 -45.43
N THR A 28 -5.77 -1.66 -45.13
CA THR A 28 -5.24 -0.67 -46.07
C THR A 28 -3.86 -1.11 -46.54
N ILE A 29 -3.73 -1.38 -47.84
CA ILE A 29 -2.47 -1.78 -48.48
C ILE A 29 -1.92 -0.57 -49.22
N VAL A 30 -0.73 -0.11 -48.83
CA VAL A 30 -0.01 0.98 -49.51
C VAL A 30 1.06 0.36 -50.39
N LEU A 31 1.02 0.64 -51.70
CA LEU A 31 2.00 0.19 -52.68
C LEU A 31 3.14 1.20 -52.81
N LYS A 32 4.32 0.76 -53.29
CA LYS A 32 5.52 1.60 -53.43
C LYS A 32 5.36 2.76 -54.42
N ASN A 33 4.38 2.69 -55.31
CA ASN A 33 4.00 3.79 -56.20
C ASN A 33 2.94 4.74 -55.59
N ASN A 34 2.72 4.65 -54.27
CA ASN A 34 1.74 5.42 -53.49
C ASN A 34 0.26 5.15 -53.82
N LEU A 35 -0.06 4.12 -54.59
CA LEU A 35 -1.44 3.65 -54.70
C LEU A 35 -1.87 2.97 -53.39
N VAL A 36 -3.11 3.24 -52.98
CA VAL A 36 -3.73 2.69 -51.78
C VAL A 36 -4.89 1.80 -52.17
N LEU A 37 -4.87 0.56 -51.71
CA LEU A 37 -5.91 -0.43 -51.98
C LEU A 37 -6.56 -0.83 -50.66
N GLN A 38 -7.89 -0.83 -50.63
CA GLN A 38 -8.67 -1.20 -49.44
C GLN A 38 -9.35 -2.54 -49.67
N GLY A 39 -9.07 -3.49 -48.79
CA GLY A 39 -9.61 -4.84 -48.84
C GLY A 39 -8.99 -5.72 -47.75
N ARG A 40 -9.56 -6.88 -47.49
CA ARG A 40 -9.07 -7.79 -46.45
C ARG A 40 -7.90 -8.60 -47.00
N VAL A 41 -6.75 -8.58 -46.33
CA VAL A 41 -5.63 -9.47 -46.70
C VAL A 41 -5.97 -10.88 -46.24
N VAL A 42 -6.19 -11.80 -47.19
CA VAL A 42 -6.61 -13.18 -46.93
C VAL A 42 -5.47 -14.19 -47.03
N ALA A 43 -4.38 -13.85 -47.72
CA ALA A 43 -3.14 -14.62 -47.74
C ALA A 43 -1.93 -13.70 -47.95
N GLU A 44 -0.81 -14.03 -47.31
CA GLU A 44 0.47 -13.32 -47.45
C GLU A 44 1.59 -14.37 -47.48
N THR A 45 2.37 -14.36 -48.56
CA THR A 45 3.60 -15.14 -48.73
C THR A 45 4.76 -14.20 -49.02
N ASP A 46 5.98 -14.71 -49.00
CA ASP A 46 7.17 -13.92 -49.31
C ASP A 46 7.14 -13.36 -50.75
N GLU A 47 6.36 -13.96 -51.65
CA GLU A 47 6.25 -13.58 -53.05
C GLU A 47 5.04 -12.70 -53.38
N SER A 48 3.91 -12.85 -52.67
CA SER A 48 2.67 -12.10 -52.97
C SER A 48 1.73 -11.93 -51.78
N ILE A 49 0.81 -10.97 -51.89
CA ILE A 49 -0.34 -10.81 -51.01
C ILE A 49 -1.64 -10.94 -51.81
N THR A 50 -2.62 -11.63 -51.25
CA THR A 50 -3.97 -11.74 -51.83
C THR A 50 -4.93 -10.91 -51.00
N VAL A 51 -5.57 -9.94 -51.66
CA VAL A 51 -6.52 -9.01 -51.04
C VAL A 51 -7.91 -9.28 -51.59
N GLU A 52 -8.87 -9.51 -50.71
CA GLU A 52 -10.29 -9.69 -51.03
C GLU A 52 -11.05 -8.38 -50.80
N HIS A 53 -11.70 -7.88 -51.85
CA HIS A 53 -12.48 -6.64 -51.82
C HIS A 53 -13.83 -6.85 -52.54
N ALA A 54 -14.70 -5.84 -52.50
CA ALA A 54 -16.09 -5.94 -52.97
C ALA A 54 -16.26 -6.37 -54.45
N PHE A 55 -15.20 -6.30 -55.24
CA PHE A 55 -15.19 -6.61 -56.68
C PHE A 55 -14.43 -7.91 -57.03
N GLY A 56 -13.96 -8.66 -56.03
CA GLY A 56 -13.22 -9.91 -56.22
C GLY A 56 -11.90 -9.97 -55.45
N ARG A 57 -11.04 -10.92 -55.82
CA ARG A 57 -9.70 -11.08 -55.22
C ARG A 57 -8.63 -10.56 -56.16
N THR A 58 -7.70 -9.79 -55.61
CA THR A 58 -6.53 -9.28 -56.33
C THR A 58 -5.26 -9.81 -55.67
N VAL A 59 -4.35 -10.35 -56.49
CA VAL A 59 -3.02 -10.80 -56.04
C VAL A 59 -1.99 -9.74 -56.40
N ILE A 60 -1.21 -9.30 -55.42
CA ILE A 60 -0.23 -8.23 -55.54
C ILE A 60 1.14 -8.80 -55.19
N PRO A 61 2.18 -8.66 -56.04
CA PRO A 61 3.53 -9.10 -55.69
C PRO A 61 4.04 -8.40 -54.43
N ARG A 62 4.62 -9.14 -53.49
CA ARG A 62 5.05 -8.60 -52.18
C ARG A 62 6.09 -7.49 -52.33
N LYS A 63 6.93 -7.58 -53.36
CA LYS A 63 7.94 -6.59 -53.74
C LYS A 63 7.38 -5.20 -54.04
N ASP A 64 6.11 -5.10 -54.43
CA ASP A 64 5.45 -3.85 -54.82
C ASP A 64 4.67 -3.22 -53.65
N VAL A 65 4.58 -3.91 -52.51
CA VAL A 65 3.90 -3.47 -51.29
C VAL A 65 4.87 -2.70 -50.40
N LEU A 66 4.50 -1.46 -50.03
CA LEU A 66 5.26 -0.63 -49.12
C LEU A 66 4.92 -0.95 -47.67
N ARG A 67 3.63 -0.99 -47.32
CA ARG A 67 3.15 -1.37 -45.99
C ARG A 67 1.69 -1.80 -46.01
N ILE A 68 1.28 -2.58 -45.01
CA ILE A 68 -0.09 -3.05 -44.82
C ILE A 68 -0.55 -2.60 -43.43
N GLU A 69 -1.64 -1.85 -43.39
CA GLU A 69 -2.27 -1.37 -42.17
C GLU A 69 -3.56 -2.17 -41.96
N LYS A 70 -3.49 -3.20 -41.11
CA LYS A 70 -4.64 -4.08 -40.85
C LYS A 70 -5.65 -3.43 -39.90
N ASP A 71 -6.92 -3.44 -40.26
CA ASP A 71 -7.98 -2.81 -39.44
C ASP A 71 -8.26 -3.69 -38.21
N LYS A 72 -7.76 -3.25 -37.05
CA LYS A 72 -7.79 -4.03 -35.80
C LYS A 72 -9.22 -4.14 -35.28
N THR A 73 -9.58 -5.33 -34.83
CA THR A 73 -10.88 -5.54 -34.22
C THR A 73 -11.05 -4.75 -32.92
N ARG A 74 -12.27 -4.37 -32.52
CA ARG A 74 -12.54 -3.80 -31.17
C ARG A 74 -11.97 -4.67 -30.05
N LEU A 75 -11.82 -5.98 -30.31
CA LEU A 75 -11.18 -6.96 -29.45
C LEU A 75 -9.64 -6.83 -29.49
N GLU A 76 -9.02 -6.69 -30.66
CA GLU A 76 -7.57 -6.46 -30.78
C GLU A 76 -7.15 -5.08 -30.27
N SER A 77 -7.95 -4.02 -30.47
CA SER A 77 -7.73 -2.73 -29.81
C SER A 77 -7.97 -2.78 -28.29
N PHE A 78 -8.71 -3.77 -27.79
CA PHE A 78 -8.85 -4.02 -26.35
C PHE A 78 -7.66 -4.81 -25.81
N LEU A 79 -7.15 -5.79 -26.57
CA LEU A 79 -5.93 -6.54 -26.25
C LEU A 79 -4.69 -5.64 -26.28
N ASP A 80 -4.57 -4.75 -27.26
CA ASP A 80 -3.53 -3.72 -27.29
C ASP A 80 -3.66 -2.79 -26.08
N ARG A 81 -4.87 -2.43 -25.63
CA ARG A 81 -5.06 -1.60 -24.42
C ARG A 81 -4.72 -2.34 -23.12
N LEU A 82 -4.92 -3.65 -23.07
CA LEU A 82 -4.48 -4.49 -21.95
C LEU A 82 -2.95 -4.65 -21.90
N SER A 83 -2.29 -4.74 -23.05
CA SER A 83 -0.82 -4.90 -23.11
C SER A 83 -0.06 -3.58 -23.06
N SER A 84 -0.66 -2.46 -23.48
CA SER A 84 0.02 -1.16 -23.60
C SER A 84 -0.30 -0.12 -22.50
N HIS A 85 -1.25 -0.37 -21.60
CA HIS A 85 -1.58 0.58 -20.52
C HIS A 85 -1.38 -0.03 -19.13
N ALA A 86 -0.16 0.18 -18.62
CA ALA A 86 0.00 0.49 -17.21
C ALA A 86 -0.78 1.78 -16.90
N TYR A 87 -1.58 1.72 -15.82
CA TYR A 87 -2.45 2.75 -15.24
C TYR A 87 -3.89 2.95 -15.77
N GLY A 88 -4.83 2.54 -14.91
CA GLY A 88 -5.89 3.43 -14.42
C GLY A 88 -7.23 3.40 -15.15
N PHE A 89 -8.15 2.55 -14.69
CA PHE A 89 -9.56 2.96 -14.60
C PHE A 89 -10.22 2.32 -13.38
N GLU A 90 -10.71 3.20 -12.51
CA GLU A 90 -11.58 2.93 -11.38
C GLU A 90 -12.89 2.26 -11.83
N ARG A 91 -13.35 1.25 -11.08
CA ARG A 91 -14.72 1.22 -10.52
C ARG A 91 -14.88 0.06 -9.55
N SER A 92 -15.22 0.44 -8.32
CA SER A 92 -16.16 -0.22 -7.40
C SER A 92 -16.66 -1.65 -7.71
N VAL A 93 -16.28 -2.57 -6.81
CA VAL A 93 -17.06 -3.69 -6.22
C VAL A 93 -17.70 -4.74 -7.16
N SER A 94 -17.10 -5.94 -7.17
CA SER A 94 -17.79 -7.26 -7.02
C SER A 94 -16.73 -8.38 -7.07
N PRO A 95 -16.81 -9.45 -6.25
CA PRO A 95 -15.94 -10.64 -6.36
C PRO A 95 -16.23 -11.50 -7.61
N GLU A 96 -17.24 -11.14 -8.42
CA GLU A 96 -17.69 -11.93 -9.55
C GLU A 96 -17.52 -11.21 -10.89
N LEU A 97 -16.83 -11.87 -11.81
CA LEU A 97 -16.68 -11.45 -13.21
C LEU A 97 -18.06 -11.22 -13.85
N SER A 98 -18.32 -10.01 -14.36
CA SER A 98 -19.61 -9.69 -15.00
C SER A 98 -19.92 -10.64 -16.17
N SER A 99 -21.20 -10.95 -16.39
CA SER A 99 -21.66 -11.86 -17.45
C SER A 99 -21.16 -11.43 -18.84
N GLY A 100 -21.09 -10.13 -19.10
CA GLY A 100 -20.55 -9.54 -20.33
C GLY A 100 -19.05 -9.78 -20.51
N MET A 101 -18.26 -9.69 -19.44
CA MET A 101 -16.82 -9.99 -19.47
C MET A 101 -16.58 -11.49 -19.73
N ARG A 102 -17.31 -12.37 -19.02
CA ARG A 102 -17.23 -13.83 -19.24
C ARG A 102 -17.53 -14.23 -20.67
N LYS A 103 -18.58 -13.65 -21.28
CA LYS A 103 -18.95 -13.94 -22.68
C LYS A 103 -17.83 -13.57 -23.66
N ARG A 104 -17.14 -12.45 -23.42
CA ARG A 104 -16.01 -12.00 -24.26
C ARG A 104 -14.77 -12.86 -24.08
N LEU A 105 -14.44 -13.25 -22.85
CA LEU A 105 -13.30 -14.15 -22.60
C LEU A 105 -13.55 -15.54 -23.20
N LYS A 106 -14.79 -16.04 -23.19
CA LYS A 106 -15.14 -17.29 -23.88
C LYS A 106 -14.94 -17.19 -25.40
N ALA A 107 -15.34 -16.09 -26.02
CA ALA A 107 -15.09 -15.85 -27.45
C ALA A 107 -13.58 -15.78 -27.79
N ILE A 108 -12.73 -15.30 -26.87
CA ILE A 108 -11.27 -15.36 -27.03
C ILE A 108 -10.79 -16.81 -27.04
N LEU A 109 -11.32 -17.68 -26.17
CA LEU A 109 -10.93 -19.09 -26.12
C LEU A 109 -11.43 -19.90 -27.32
N GLU A 110 -12.54 -19.50 -27.95
CA GLU A 110 -13.01 -20.12 -29.21
C GLU A 110 -12.02 -19.88 -30.36
N LYS A 111 -11.39 -18.70 -30.42
CA LYS A 111 -10.43 -18.33 -31.48
C LYS A 111 -8.98 -18.68 -31.13
N TYR A 112 -8.62 -18.59 -29.85
CA TYR A 112 -7.28 -18.85 -29.33
C TYR A 112 -7.39 -19.80 -28.13
N PRO A 113 -7.49 -21.12 -28.40
CA PRO A 113 -7.77 -22.10 -27.36
C PRO A 113 -6.76 -22.11 -26.21
N ASN A 114 -5.53 -21.64 -26.38
CA ASN A 114 -4.50 -21.65 -25.34
C ASN A 114 -4.20 -20.27 -24.71
N HIS A 115 -5.09 -19.28 -24.89
CA HIS A 115 -4.86 -17.92 -24.38
C HIS A 115 -4.82 -17.86 -22.85
N ALA A 116 -3.62 -17.73 -22.28
CA ALA A 116 -3.36 -17.91 -20.85
C ALA A 116 -4.15 -16.95 -19.93
N GLU A 117 -4.26 -15.68 -20.30
CA GLU A 117 -4.99 -14.69 -19.50
C GLU A 117 -6.50 -14.90 -19.50
N ALA A 118 -7.11 -15.11 -20.66
CA ALA A 118 -8.53 -15.40 -20.76
C ALA A 118 -8.93 -16.65 -19.97
N ARG A 119 -8.06 -17.66 -19.91
CA ARG A 119 -8.24 -18.86 -19.10
C ARG A 119 -8.13 -18.58 -17.61
N ARG A 120 -7.13 -17.82 -17.16
CA ARG A 120 -6.99 -17.42 -15.75
C ARG A 120 -8.18 -16.59 -15.25
N GLU A 121 -8.62 -15.62 -16.04
CA GLU A 121 -9.76 -14.76 -15.72
C GLU A 121 -11.11 -15.52 -15.70
N LEU A 122 -11.23 -16.57 -16.50
CA LEU A 122 -12.37 -17.50 -16.45
C LEU A 122 -12.24 -18.57 -15.35
N GLY A 123 -11.17 -18.56 -14.56
CA GLY A 123 -10.96 -19.47 -13.43
C GLY A 123 -10.35 -20.82 -13.80
N TYR A 124 -9.79 -20.99 -15.01
CA TYR A 124 -9.02 -22.19 -15.37
C TYR A 124 -7.65 -22.17 -14.68
N LEU A 125 -7.23 -23.34 -14.19
CA LEU A 125 -5.92 -23.58 -13.62
C LEU A 125 -5.04 -24.31 -14.63
N ARG A 126 -3.77 -23.95 -14.70
CA ARG A 126 -2.80 -24.64 -15.56
C ARG A 126 -2.24 -25.87 -14.82
N ARG A 127 -2.31 -27.05 -15.44
CA ARG A 127 -1.72 -28.30 -14.95
C ARG A 127 -0.91 -28.93 -16.08
N GLY A 128 0.42 -28.89 -15.98
CA GLY A 128 1.32 -29.22 -17.09
C GLY A 128 1.04 -28.32 -18.30
N ASP A 129 0.87 -28.93 -19.47
CA ASP A 129 0.55 -28.22 -20.71
C ASP A 129 -0.95 -27.98 -20.93
N ALA A 130 -1.80 -28.43 -20.01
CA ALA A 130 -3.25 -28.34 -20.11
C ALA A 130 -3.86 -27.28 -19.18
N TRP A 131 -5.03 -26.78 -19.58
CA TRP A 131 -5.84 -25.83 -18.80
C TRP A 131 -7.14 -26.47 -18.35
N VAL A 132 -7.37 -26.51 -17.05
CA VAL A 132 -8.50 -27.24 -16.43
C VAL A 132 -9.39 -26.26 -15.68
N HIS A 133 -10.69 -26.24 -15.98
CA HIS A 133 -11.65 -25.45 -15.20
C HIS A 133 -12.11 -26.24 -13.97
N PRO A 134 -12.08 -25.66 -12.76
CA PRO A 134 -12.40 -26.36 -11.51
C PRO A 134 -13.81 -26.96 -11.45
N LYS A 135 -14.76 -26.48 -12.27
CA LYS A 135 -16.16 -26.96 -12.31
C LYS A 135 -16.46 -28.01 -13.38
N THR A 136 -15.52 -28.39 -14.24
CA THR A 136 -15.74 -29.47 -15.23
C THR A 136 -15.60 -30.81 -14.54
N ARG A 137 -16.72 -31.40 -14.12
CA ARG A 137 -16.83 -32.83 -13.78
C ARG A 137 -16.93 -33.64 -15.08
N GLU A 138 -15.82 -33.81 -15.77
CA GLU A 138 -15.67 -34.93 -16.69
C GLU A 138 -14.59 -35.84 -16.11
N ARG A 139 -15.04 -37.00 -15.59
CA ARG A 139 -14.17 -38.13 -15.30
C ARG A 139 -13.66 -38.64 -16.65
N ILE A 140 -12.53 -38.13 -17.10
CA ILE A 140 -11.67 -38.94 -17.98
C ILE A 140 -11.11 -40.01 -17.05
N ALA A 141 -11.52 -41.27 -17.27
CA ALA A 141 -10.91 -42.41 -16.62
C ALA A 141 -9.44 -42.44 -17.04
N VAL A 142 -8.58 -41.91 -16.17
CA VAL A 142 -7.15 -42.21 -16.20
C VAL A 142 -7.07 -43.68 -15.81
N PRO A 143 -6.52 -44.58 -16.64
CA PRO A 143 -6.24 -45.93 -16.18
C PRO A 143 -5.42 -45.76 -14.90
N GLU A 144 -5.83 -46.41 -13.81
CA GLU A 144 -5.08 -46.43 -12.56
C GLU A 144 -3.68 -46.96 -12.86
N THR A 145 -2.81 -46.03 -13.24
CA THR A 145 -1.38 -46.23 -13.19
C THR A 145 -1.13 -46.18 -11.69
N PRO A 146 -0.56 -47.24 -11.09
CA PRO A 146 -0.15 -47.17 -9.70
C PRO A 146 0.60 -45.85 -9.53
N ALA A 147 0.26 -45.07 -8.50
CA ALA A 147 1.10 -43.93 -8.13
C ALA A 147 2.55 -44.45 -8.20
N PRO A 148 3.45 -43.78 -8.96
CA PRO A 148 4.82 -44.26 -9.03
C PRO A 148 5.25 -44.46 -7.59
N VAL A 149 5.64 -45.69 -7.26
CA VAL A 149 6.19 -46.00 -5.94
C VAL A 149 7.37 -45.05 -5.82
N GLN A 150 7.16 -43.93 -5.11
CA GLN A 150 8.26 -43.04 -4.79
C GLN A 150 9.17 -43.93 -3.97
N ASP A 151 10.35 -44.22 -4.51
CA ASP A 151 11.27 -45.07 -3.79
C ASP A 151 11.49 -44.46 -2.39
N GLU A 152 11.74 -45.31 -1.41
CA GLU A 152 11.85 -44.89 0.00
C GLU A 152 12.89 -43.76 0.17
N LYS A 153 13.89 -43.74 -0.73
CA LYS A 153 14.89 -42.69 -0.87
C LYS A 153 14.29 -41.34 -1.24
N THR A 154 13.42 -41.26 -2.25
CA THR A 154 12.73 -40.04 -2.70
C THR A 154 11.81 -39.48 -1.61
N VAL A 155 11.08 -40.35 -0.91
CA VAL A 155 10.22 -39.94 0.22
C VAL A 155 11.06 -39.36 1.36
N LYS A 156 12.19 -39.99 1.66
CA LYS A 156 13.13 -39.52 2.69
C LYS A 156 13.78 -38.18 2.31
N GLU A 157 14.21 -38.03 1.05
CA GLU A 157 14.79 -36.79 0.53
C GLU A 157 13.78 -35.62 0.55
N LEU A 158 12.52 -35.85 0.16
CA LEU A 158 11.47 -34.83 0.23
C LEU A 158 11.13 -34.43 1.67
N SER A 159 11.10 -35.40 2.60
CA SER A 159 10.91 -35.14 4.03
C SER A 159 12.06 -34.32 4.63
N GLU A 160 13.31 -34.62 4.25
CA GLU A 160 14.48 -33.85 4.64
C GLU A 160 14.42 -32.41 4.09
N ALA A 161 14.12 -32.24 2.80
CA ALA A 161 13.97 -30.94 2.17
C ALA A 161 12.89 -30.08 2.84
N GLN A 162 11.76 -30.69 3.21
CA GLN A 162 10.70 -30.02 3.96
C GLN A 162 11.17 -29.57 5.34
N SER A 163 11.91 -30.43 6.06
CA SER A 163 12.46 -30.12 7.38
C SER A 163 13.45 -28.95 7.32
N LEU A 164 14.37 -28.99 6.35
CA LEU A 164 15.35 -27.92 6.13
C LEU A 164 14.67 -26.60 5.74
N LEU A 165 13.64 -26.64 4.89
CA LEU A 165 12.90 -25.43 4.52
C LEU A 165 12.18 -24.81 5.73
N LYS A 166 11.58 -25.65 6.60
CA LYS A 166 10.97 -25.21 7.85
C LYS A 166 12.00 -24.57 8.79
N GLU A 167 13.18 -25.16 8.91
CA GLU A 167 14.27 -24.60 9.71
C GLU A 167 14.78 -23.27 9.15
N ALA A 168 14.94 -23.15 7.83
CA ALA A 168 15.30 -21.89 7.17
C ALA A 168 14.24 -20.80 7.45
N GLN A 169 12.95 -21.13 7.37
CA GLN A 169 11.86 -20.21 7.71
C GLN A 169 11.90 -19.77 9.18
N ASP A 170 12.18 -20.69 10.11
CA ASP A 170 12.37 -20.35 11.52
C ASP A 170 13.56 -19.39 11.73
N TYR A 171 14.67 -19.60 11.02
CA TYR A 171 15.80 -18.68 11.05
C TYR A 171 15.47 -17.30 10.51
N LEU A 172 14.74 -17.20 9.40
CA LEU A 172 14.25 -15.93 8.86
C LEU A 172 13.42 -15.15 9.89
N GLN A 173 12.51 -15.85 10.57
CA GLN A 173 11.66 -15.25 11.61
C GLN A 173 12.48 -14.78 12.82
N LYS A 174 13.49 -15.56 13.23
CA LYS A 174 14.40 -15.22 14.35
C LYS A 174 15.49 -14.21 13.99
N GLY A 175 15.50 -13.65 12.78
CA GLY A 175 16.53 -12.71 12.33
C GLY A 175 17.90 -13.35 12.10
N ARG A 176 17.96 -14.69 12.04
CA ARG A 176 19.15 -15.51 11.75
C ARG A 176 19.33 -15.64 10.24
N TYR A 177 19.37 -14.51 9.54
CA TYR A 177 19.33 -14.47 8.08
C TYR A 177 20.43 -15.31 7.47
N ARG A 178 21.70 -15.10 7.84
CA ARG A 178 22.84 -15.84 7.28
C ARG A 178 22.62 -17.36 7.29
N GLN A 179 22.25 -17.93 8.45
CA GLN A 179 21.99 -19.36 8.57
C GLN A 179 20.79 -19.82 7.72
N ALA A 180 19.78 -18.95 7.56
CA ALA A 180 18.68 -19.23 6.65
C ALA A 180 19.15 -19.30 5.20
N GLY A 181 20.01 -18.37 4.77
CA GLY A 181 20.57 -18.34 3.42
C GLY A 181 21.42 -19.56 3.10
N GLU A 182 22.25 -20.00 4.06
CA GLU A 182 23.02 -21.24 3.98
C GLU A 182 22.09 -22.44 3.70
N LYS A 183 21.03 -22.58 4.49
CA LYS A 183 20.03 -23.66 4.31
C LYS A 183 19.25 -23.55 3.01
N LEU A 184 18.86 -22.35 2.59
CA LEU A 184 18.13 -22.17 1.32
C LEU A 184 19.02 -22.54 0.13
N ARG A 185 20.31 -22.20 0.15
CA ARG A 185 21.28 -22.61 -0.87
C ARG A 185 21.49 -24.12 -0.86
N GLU A 186 21.59 -24.71 0.32
CA GLU A 186 21.66 -26.16 0.50
C GLU A 186 20.43 -26.84 -0.12
N ILE A 187 19.21 -26.36 0.18
CA ILE A 187 17.98 -26.93 -0.37
C ILE A 187 17.92 -26.80 -1.89
N ALA A 188 18.23 -25.61 -2.42
CA ALA A 188 18.19 -25.32 -3.85
C ALA A 188 19.18 -26.18 -4.66
N SER A 189 20.35 -26.49 -4.08
CA SER A 189 21.40 -27.28 -4.73
C SER A 189 21.23 -28.79 -4.55
N ARG A 190 20.81 -29.26 -3.37
CA ARG A 190 20.68 -30.70 -3.07
C ARG A 190 19.39 -31.32 -3.61
N PHE A 191 18.27 -30.61 -3.53
CA PHE A 191 16.95 -31.16 -3.87
C PHE A 191 16.40 -30.60 -5.19
N THR A 192 17.26 -30.49 -6.21
CA THR A 192 16.93 -29.91 -7.51
C THR A 192 15.69 -30.58 -8.13
N GLY A 193 14.85 -29.78 -8.79
CA GLY A 193 13.59 -30.27 -9.40
C GLY A 193 12.43 -30.46 -8.41
N THR A 194 12.65 -30.37 -7.10
CA THR A 194 11.57 -30.44 -6.09
C THR A 194 10.88 -29.09 -5.92
N GLU A 195 9.65 -29.11 -5.39
CA GLU A 195 8.95 -27.87 -5.02
C GLU A 195 9.67 -27.10 -3.91
N PHE A 196 10.43 -27.78 -3.05
CA PHE A 196 11.19 -27.18 -1.95
C PHE A 196 12.40 -26.42 -2.47
N ALA A 197 13.14 -26.97 -3.45
CA ALA A 197 14.21 -26.24 -4.13
C ALA A 197 13.68 -25.02 -4.89
N ARG A 198 12.51 -25.11 -5.54
CA ARG A 198 11.88 -23.95 -6.18
C ARG A 198 11.53 -22.86 -5.15
N LYS A 199 10.89 -23.21 -4.03
CA LYS A 199 10.57 -22.27 -2.95
C LYS A 199 11.84 -21.65 -2.33
N ALA A 200 12.90 -22.46 -2.17
CA ALA A 200 14.17 -21.97 -1.64
C ALA A 200 14.85 -21.00 -2.60
N ALA A 201 14.87 -21.30 -3.90
CA ALA A 201 15.35 -20.38 -4.93
C ALA A 201 14.53 -19.08 -4.95
N GLU A 202 13.19 -19.16 -4.90
CA GLU A 202 12.32 -17.98 -4.82
C GLU A 202 12.65 -17.05 -3.64
N LEU A 203 13.02 -17.61 -2.48
CA LEU A 203 13.42 -16.82 -1.31
C LEU A 203 14.84 -16.24 -1.42
N LEU A 204 15.69 -16.79 -2.29
CA LEU A 204 17.02 -16.25 -2.57
C LEU A 204 16.98 -15.14 -3.62
N GLU A 205 15.92 -15.10 -4.44
CA GLU A 205 15.73 -14.09 -5.47
C GLU A 205 15.42 -12.70 -4.88
N PRO A 206 15.90 -11.63 -5.53
CA PRO A 206 15.50 -10.27 -5.21
C PRO A 206 14.00 -10.03 -5.42
N GLY A 207 13.43 -9.14 -4.61
CA GLY A 207 11.99 -8.88 -4.54
C GLY A 207 11.22 -9.88 -3.68
N ALA A 208 11.88 -10.91 -3.14
CA ALA A 208 11.25 -11.87 -2.24
C ALA A 208 10.92 -11.27 -0.87
N ALA A 209 9.76 -11.64 -0.32
CA ALA A 209 9.44 -11.45 1.09
C ALA A 209 10.19 -12.50 1.92
N LEU A 210 11.35 -12.13 2.46
CA LEU A 210 12.21 -13.02 3.23
C LEU A 210 11.58 -13.39 4.57
N ALA A 211 10.98 -12.41 5.24
CA ALA A 211 10.27 -12.64 6.50
C ALA A 211 9.12 -11.66 6.61
N VAL A 212 8.00 -12.14 7.14
CA VAL A 212 6.87 -11.34 7.57
C VAL A 212 6.77 -11.54 9.07
N LYS A 213 7.02 -10.49 9.85
CA LYS A 213 7.08 -10.57 11.31
C LYS A 213 6.01 -9.70 11.93
N GLN A 214 5.40 -10.22 12.98
CA GLN A 214 4.59 -9.45 13.92
C GLN A 214 5.54 -8.85 14.96
N VAL A 215 5.73 -7.54 14.94
CA VAL A 215 6.71 -6.85 15.79
C VAL A 215 6.08 -6.44 17.13
N GLU A 216 4.87 -5.87 17.08
CA GLU A 216 4.07 -5.59 18.27
C GLU A 216 2.59 -5.68 17.94
N ILE A 217 1.87 -6.63 18.55
CA ILE A 217 0.44 -6.87 18.30
C ILE A 217 -0.34 -6.58 19.58
N ASN A 218 -1.12 -5.51 19.55
CA ASN A 218 -1.91 -5.04 20.69
C ASN A 218 -3.38 -5.48 20.61
N GLY A 219 -3.80 -6.11 19.51
CA GLY A 219 -5.16 -6.62 19.34
C GLY A 219 -5.45 -7.06 17.90
N PRO A 220 -6.69 -7.48 17.61
CA PRO A 220 -7.09 -7.86 16.26
C PRO A 220 -7.08 -6.65 15.30
N SER A 221 -6.61 -6.86 14.08
CA SER A 221 -6.59 -5.86 12.98
C SER A 221 -7.94 -5.18 12.74
N GLY A 222 -9.06 -5.87 12.97
CA GLY A 222 -10.40 -5.28 12.82
C GLY A 222 -10.70 -4.13 13.81
N ASN A 223 -9.87 -3.91 14.83
CA ASN A 223 -9.97 -2.79 15.76
C ASN A 223 -8.59 -2.22 16.16
N ARG A 224 -7.60 -2.33 15.28
CA ARG A 224 -6.26 -1.76 15.45
C ARG A 224 -5.86 -1.08 14.16
N ILE A 225 -4.95 -0.12 14.25
CA ILE A 225 -4.30 0.45 13.09
C ILE A 225 -3.09 -0.40 12.76
N ASP A 226 -3.11 -1.11 11.63
CA ASP A 226 -1.99 -1.94 11.20
C ASP A 226 -0.95 -1.09 10.47
N VAL A 227 0.21 -0.89 11.10
CA VAL A 227 1.38 -0.23 10.52
C VAL A 227 2.37 -1.28 10.06
N VAL A 228 2.79 -1.22 8.80
CA VAL A 228 3.72 -2.20 8.22
C VAL A 228 5.02 -1.52 7.83
N PHE A 229 6.12 -1.95 8.43
CA PHE A 229 7.47 -1.59 7.99
C PHE A 229 7.87 -2.44 6.79
N VAL A 230 8.45 -1.83 5.76
CA VAL A 230 8.90 -2.54 4.55
C VAL A 230 10.33 -2.13 4.23
N ALA A 231 11.18 -3.12 3.99
CA ALA A 231 12.57 -2.90 3.62
C ALA A 231 12.68 -2.43 2.16
N GLU A 232 13.50 -1.41 1.92
CA GLU A 232 13.90 -0.96 0.59
C GLU A 232 15.40 -0.64 0.55
N GLY A 233 16.11 -1.14 -0.46
CA GLY A 233 17.56 -1.00 -0.54
C GLY A 233 18.33 -1.85 0.50
N TYR A 234 17.70 -2.86 1.10
CA TYR A 234 18.39 -3.84 1.94
C TYR A 234 18.60 -5.10 1.12
N THR A 235 19.85 -5.51 0.94
CA THR A 235 20.16 -6.69 0.12
C THR A 235 19.78 -7.98 0.83
N ASN A 236 19.81 -9.08 0.08
CA ASN A 236 19.43 -10.39 0.56
C ASN A 236 20.48 -11.01 1.50
N ILE A 237 20.31 -12.31 1.72
CA ILE A 237 21.08 -13.13 2.64
C ILE A 237 22.35 -13.65 1.95
N HIS A 238 23.31 -12.76 1.68
CA HIS A 238 24.59 -13.14 1.09
C HIS A 238 25.74 -13.12 2.10
N GLU A 239 26.64 -14.10 1.96
CA GLU A 239 27.78 -14.35 2.87
C GLU A 239 29.02 -13.49 2.59
N ASN A 240 29.10 -12.86 1.42
CA ASN A 240 30.31 -12.12 1.04
C ASN A 240 30.03 -10.63 1.10
N GLY A 241 30.41 -10.04 2.24
CA GLY A 241 30.38 -8.61 2.53
C GLY A 241 31.17 -7.79 1.51
N SER A 242 30.52 -7.51 0.39
CA SER A 242 30.94 -6.49 -0.55
C SER A 242 30.12 -5.24 -0.28
N ASP A 243 30.80 -4.09 -0.27
CA ASP A 243 30.17 -2.78 -0.29
C ASP A 243 29.53 -2.58 -1.67
N LEU A 244 28.32 -3.12 -1.83
CA LEU A 244 27.58 -3.16 -3.10
C LEU A 244 27.17 -1.77 -3.60
N ASN A 245 27.38 -0.74 -2.77
CA ASN A 245 27.02 0.64 -3.01
C ASN A 245 28.20 1.61 -3.01
N ALA A 246 29.43 1.13 -2.79
CA ALA A 246 30.64 1.93 -2.67
C ALA A 246 30.51 3.13 -1.69
N ASP A 247 29.70 2.98 -0.64
CA ASP A 247 29.49 4.04 0.37
C ASP A 247 30.36 3.87 1.62
N GLY A 248 31.22 2.85 1.63
CA GLY A 248 32.10 2.49 2.72
C GLY A 248 31.46 1.60 3.79
N ILE A 249 30.20 1.17 3.63
CA ILE A 249 29.47 0.37 4.63
C ILE A 249 29.31 -1.07 4.15
N ILE A 250 30.18 -1.95 4.63
CA ILE A 250 30.03 -3.40 4.47
C ILE A 250 29.07 -3.92 5.54
N SER A 251 27.79 -4.10 5.21
CA SER A 251 26.92 -4.91 6.08
C SER A 251 27.00 -6.36 5.66
N SER A 252 27.52 -7.21 6.55
CA SER A 252 27.48 -8.66 6.38
C SER A 252 26.07 -9.26 6.58
N ASN A 253 25.07 -8.43 6.93
CA ASN A 253 23.68 -8.84 7.13
C ASN A 253 22.70 -7.65 7.07
N GLU A 254 22.41 -7.13 5.87
CA GLU A 254 21.48 -6.00 5.64
C GLU A 254 20.08 -6.23 6.23
N GLN A 255 19.59 -7.47 6.23
CA GLN A 255 18.28 -7.77 6.79
C GLN A 255 18.25 -7.64 8.32
N ALA A 256 19.35 -7.95 9.01
CA ALA A 256 19.47 -7.66 10.43
C ALA A 256 19.61 -6.16 10.73
N LYS A 257 20.21 -5.40 9.81
CA LYS A 257 20.21 -3.93 9.88
C LYS A 257 18.79 -3.39 9.81
N PHE A 258 17.98 -3.84 8.85
CA PHE A 258 16.57 -3.46 8.76
C PHE A 258 15.80 -3.77 10.05
N ASP A 259 15.99 -4.94 10.66
CA ASP A 259 15.40 -5.27 11.97
C ASP A 259 15.80 -4.28 13.07
N GLY A 260 17.03 -3.77 13.03
CA GLY A 260 17.51 -2.68 13.89
C GLY A 260 16.83 -1.36 13.59
N ASP A 261 16.75 -0.99 12.33
CA ASP A 261 16.16 0.26 11.86
C ASP A 261 14.66 0.33 12.22
N VAL A 262 13.93 -0.79 12.13
CA VAL A 262 12.54 -0.87 12.61
C VAL A 262 12.44 -0.60 14.11
N ARG A 263 13.32 -1.18 14.93
CA ARG A 263 13.34 -0.93 16.39
C ARG A 263 13.63 0.54 16.72
N GLU A 264 14.47 1.20 15.93
CA GLU A 264 14.77 2.62 16.09
C GLU A 264 13.54 3.49 15.84
N ILE A 265 12.75 3.19 14.81
CA ILE A 265 11.51 3.93 14.55
C ILE A 265 10.46 3.63 15.60
N LEU A 266 10.31 2.38 16.05
CA LEU A 266 9.40 2.04 17.15
C LEU A 266 9.75 2.78 18.46
N THR A 267 11.03 2.98 18.73
CA THR A 267 11.50 3.80 19.86
C THR A 267 11.03 5.26 19.73
N ALA A 268 10.98 5.80 18.51
CA ALA A 268 10.44 7.13 18.26
C ALA A 268 8.93 7.22 18.57
N PHE A 269 8.14 6.20 18.16
CA PHE A 269 6.72 6.13 18.47
C PHE A 269 6.46 6.08 19.98
N ALA A 270 7.27 5.32 20.73
CA ALA A 270 7.15 5.21 22.18
C ALA A 270 7.44 6.52 22.93
N GLY A 271 8.21 7.43 22.32
CA GLY A 271 8.59 8.72 22.90
C GLY A 271 7.78 9.92 22.40
N GLU A 272 6.87 9.75 21.44
CA GLU A 272 6.18 10.87 20.80
C GLU A 272 4.67 10.86 21.10
N PRO A 273 4.16 11.82 21.89
CA PRO A 273 2.73 12.06 21.98
C PRO A 273 2.14 12.63 20.67
N PRO A 274 0.95 12.17 20.24
CA PRO A 274 0.05 11.27 20.97
C PRO A 274 0.36 9.78 20.73
N PHE A 275 1.28 9.41 19.84
CA PHE A 275 1.53 7.99 19.54
C PHE A 275 1.97 7.16 20.75
N SER A 276 2.71 7.75 21.70
CA SER A 276 3.05 7.12 22.98
C SER A 276 1.82 6.75 23.80
N ASP A 277 0.87 7.67 23.91
CA ASP A 277 -0.32 7.55 24.77
C ASP A 277 -1.35 6.58 24.16
N TYR A 278 -1.33 6.46 22.83
CA TYR A 278 -2.21 5.58 22.06
C TYR A 278 -1.49 4.36 21.50
N ARG A 279 -0.32 3.99 22.02
CA ARG A 279 0.53 2.94 21.44
C ARG A 279 -0.19 1.59 21.26
N HIS A 280 -1.11 1.28 22.18
CA HIS A 280 -1.94 0.06 22.18
C HIS A 280 -3.05 0.04 21.12
N TYR A 281 -3.31 1.16 20.43
CA TYR A 281 -4.29 1.26 19.35
C TYR A 281 -3.72 0.80 18.00
N PHE A 282 -2.42 0.50 17.96
CA PHE A 282 -1.69 0.13 16.76
C PHE A 282 -1.16 -1.30 16.86
N ASN A 283 -1.11 -1.97 15.72
CA ASN A 283 -0.28 -3.14 15.50
C ASN A 283 0.88 -2.75 14.60
N PHE A 284 2.04 -3.33 14.85
CA PHE A 284 3.24 -3.12 14.04
C PHE A 284 3.71 -4.45 13.48
N HIS A 285 3.79 -4.50 12.16
CA HIS A 285 4.32 -5.61 11.40
C HIS A 285 5.56 -5.15 10.66
N GLN A 286 6.41 -6.08 10.23
CA GLN A 286 7.46 -5.79 9.27
C GLN A 286 7.50 -6.85 8.17
N ILE A 287 7.94 -6.42 6.99
CA ILE A 287 8.30 -7.31 5.90
C ILE A 287 9.74 -7.03 5.49
N ASN A 288 10.60 -8.02 5.72
CA ASN A 288 11.95 -8.06 5.19
C ASN A 288 11.85 -8.38 3.69
N VAL A 289 12.30 -7.47 2.85
CA VAL A 289 12.30 -7.61 1.39
C VAL A 289 13.74 -7.57 0.89
N ALA A 290 14.08 -8.51 0.02
CA ALA A 290 15.38 -8.53 -0.64
C ALA A 290 15.42 -7.49 -1.77
N SER A 291 16.33 -6.51 -1.71
CA SER A 291 16.73 -5.69 -2.87
C SER A 291 17.95 -6.29 -3.57
N ARG A 292 18.15 -5.97 -4.85
CA ARG A 292 19.38 -6.36 -5.58
C ARG A 292 20.58 -5.55 -5.14
N GLN A 293 20.36 -4.26 -4.92
CA GLN A 293 21.40 -3.31 -4.54
C GLN A 293 20.96 -2.50 -3.33
N VAL A 294 21.96 -1.97 -2.63
CA VAL A 294 21.74 -1.05 -1.51
C VAL A 294 21.44 0.36 -2.03
N GLY A 295 20.63 1.12 -1.28
CA GLY A 295 20.42 2.54 -1.50
C GLY A 295 19.24 2.89 -2.39
N ALA A 296 19.37 4.00 -3.09
CA ALA A 296 18.37 4.63 -3.94
C ALA A 296 19.04 5.37 -5.12
N ASP A 297 18.24 5.63 -6.15
CA ASP A 297 18.64 6.41 -7.32
C ASP A 297 18.94 7.87 -6.95
N THR A 298 20.02 8.43 -7.51
CA THR A 298 20.31 9.89 -7.53
C THR A 298 20.73 10.31 -8.94
N LYS A 299 19.80 10.17 -9.90
CA LYS A 299 20.05 10.37 -11.35
C LYS A 299 20.52 11.77 -11.74
N TRP A 300 20.27 12.78 -10.90
CA TRP A 300 20.65 14.17 -11.13
C TRP A 300 22.08 14.51 -10.65
N LYS A 301 22.73 13.61 -9.91
CA LYS A 301 24.14 13.79 -9.51
C LYS A 301 25.06 13.33 -10.64
N GLU A 302 26.28 13.85 -10.66
CA GLU A 302 27.35 13.37 -11.54
C GLU A 302 28.50 12.80 -10.69
N PRO A 303 28.86 11.51 -10.86
CA PRO A 303 28.20 10.53 -11.73
C PRO A 303 26.81 10.14 -11.19
N ALA A 304 25.87 9.86 -12.10
CA ALA A 304 24.53 9.41 -11.75
C ALA A 304 24.57 8.06 -11.04
N ARG A 305 23.89 7.95 -9.90
CA ARG A 305 23.72 6.68 -9.18
C ARG A 305 22.37 6.07 -9.54
N VAL A 306 22.38 4.86 -10.08
CA VAL A 306 21.18 4.05 -10.35
C VAL A 306 21.30 2.73 -9.60
N ARG A 307 20.24 2.33 -8.88
CA ARG A 307 20.20 1.18 -7.98
C ARG A 307 18.97 0.33 -8.25
N ASP A 308 19.19 -0.94 -8.57
CA ASP A 308 18.15 -1.97 -8.68
C ASP A 308 17.65 -2.36 -7.28
N THR A 309 16.52 -1.76 -6.90
CA THR A 309 15.93 -1.83 -5.56
C THR A 309 14.48 -2.31 -5.67
N ALA A 310 13.97 -2.96 -4.62
CA ALA A 310 12.70 -3.69 -4.68
C ALA A 310 11.51 -2.79 -5.08
N PHE A 311 11.53 -1.51 -4.71
CA PHE A 311 10.45 -0.56 -4.94
C PHE A 311 10.90 0.74 -5.62
N SER A 312 12.07 0.70 -6.28
CA SER A 312 12.60 1.81 -7.09
C SER A 312 12.74 3.12 -6.29
N ALA A 313 13.37 3.05 -5.11
CA ALA A 313 13.67 4.24 -4.33
C ALA A 313 14.52 5.25 -5.12
N ALA A 314 14.16 6.53 -5.02
CA ALA A 314 14.84 7.60 -5.72
C ALA A 314 14.79 8.94 -4.98
N HIS A 315 15.87 9.70 -5.06
CA HIS A 315 15.90 11.14 -4.85
C HIS A 315 15.71 11.82 -6.22
N PRO A 316 14.49 12.26 -6.58
CA PRO A 316 14.16 12.60 -7.97
C PRO A 316 14.73 13.93 -8.45
N TYR A 317 15.07 14.86 -7.55
CA TYR A 317 15.47 16.23 -7.94
C TYR A 317 16.71 16.72 -7.20
N SER A 318 17.56 17.49 -7.90
CA SER A 318 18.77 18.11 -7.34
C SER A 318 18.47 19.22 -6.33
N ASN A 319 17.43 20.01 -6.58
CA ASN A 319 16.98 21.12 -5.73
C ASN A 319 16.08 20.69 -4.57
N ALA A 320 15.68 19.42 -4.51
CA ALA A 320 14.90 18.83 -3.43
C ALA A 320 15.60 17.59 -2.87
N ALA A 321 16.88 17.73 -2.51
CA ALA A 321 17.69 16.62 -1.97
C ALA A 321 17.04 15.89 -0.78
N ARG A 322 16.09 16.52 -0.07
CA ARG A 322 15.31 15.95 1.03
C ARG A 322 14.16 15.04 0.58
N LEU A 323 13.71 15.15 -0.67
CA LEU A 323 12.62 14.35 -1.18
C LEU A 323 13.16 12.95 -1.52
N LEU A 324 12.60 11.95 -0.87
CA LEU A 324 12.87 10.53 -1.14
C LEU A 324 11.55 9.83 -1.41
N THR A 325 11.48 9.12 -2.52
CA THR A 325 10.24 8.50 -3.01
C THR A 325 10.48 7.05 -3.42
N VAL A 326 9.39 6.27 -3.45
CA VAL A 326 9.33 4.89 -3.96
C VAL A 326 8.10 4.74 -4.86
N ASP A 327 8.00 3.65 -5.62
CA ASP A 327 6.73 3.27 -6.25
C ASP A 327 5.72 2.80 -5.18
N THR A 328 4.96 3.76 -4.66
CA THR A 328 3.93 3.52 -3.64
C THR A 328 2.86 2.52 -4.06
N HIS A 329 2.61 2.32 -5.36
CA HIS A 329 1.64 1.33 -5.84
C HIS A 329 2.25 -0.07 -5.83
N ALA A 330 3.50 -0.22 -6.24
CA ALA A 330 4.23 -1.48 -6.10
C ALA A 330 4.31 -1.93 -4.64
N VAL A 331 4.69 -1.02 -3.73
CA VAL A 331 4.75 -1.28 -2.29
C VAL A 331 3.41 -1.79 -1.76
N LYS A 332 2.31 -1.08 -2.01
CA LYS A 332 0.97 -1.49 -1.53
C LYS A 332 0.51 -2.83 -2.11
N ARG A 333 0.71 -3.05 -3.42
CA ARG A 333 0.38 -4.33 -4.06
C ARG A 333 1.19 -5.47 -3.45
N PHE A 334 2.44 -5.23 -3.11
CA PHE A 334 3.29 -6.20 -2.46
C PHE A 334 2.78 -6.51 -1.04
N VAL A 335 2.67 -5.49 -0.18
CA VAL A 335 2.23 -5.66 1.23
C VAL A 335 0.86 -6.34 1.33
N SER A 336 -0.10 -6.00 0.46
CA SER A 336 -1.45 -6.58 0.47
C SER A 336 -1.50 -8.11 0.31
N LYS A 337 -0.44 -8.73 -0.23
CA LYS A 337 -0.34 -10.18 -0.38
C LYS A 337 0.10 -10.89 0.90
N HIS A 338 0.59 -10.14 1.89
CA HIS A 338 1.26 -10.69 3.08
C HIS A 338 0.54 -10.34 4.38
N VAL A 339 0.15 -9.08 4.58
CA VAL A 339 -0.50 -8.61 5.82
C VAL A 339 -1.55 -7.52 5.52
N PRO A 340 -2.64 -7.45 6.29
CA PRO A 340 -3.49 -6.27 6.33
C PRO A 340 -2.68 -5.03 6.73
N PHE A 341 -3.05 -3.86 6.19
CA PHE A 341 -2.37 -2.61 6.52
C PHE A 341 -3.30 -1.41 6.41
N ASP A 342 -3.09 -0.44 7.28
CA ASP A 342 -3.67 0.90 7.20
C ASP A 342 -2.64 1.92 6.74
N VAL A 343 -1.39 1.78 7.19
CA VAL A 343 -0.26 2.65 6.81
C VAL A 343 0.99 1.81 6.61
N ILE A 344 1.79 2.16 5.61
CA ILE A 344 3.07 1.52 5.34
C ILE A 344 4.18 2.52 5.62
N ILE A 345 5.24 2.06 6.28
CA ILE A 345 6.49 2.78 6.47
C ILE A 345 7.58 2.05 5.68
N VAL A 346 8.07 2.66 4.61
CA VAL A 346 9.19 2.13 3.83
C VAL A 346 10.47 2.74 4.37
N LEU A 347 11.33 1.90 4.93
CA LEU A 347 12.67 2.30 5.33
C LEU A 347 13.59 2.06 4.14
N VAL A 348 14.27 3.11 3.71
CA VAL A 348 15.22 3.08 2.60
C VAL A 348 16.61 3.13 3.18
N ASN A 349 17.43 2.16 2.81
CA ASN A 349 18.83 2.06 3.20
C ASN A 349 19.72 3.05 2.42
N ASP A 350 19.37 4.34 2.45
CA ASP A 350 20.14 5.43 1.85
C ASP A 350 20.14 6.64 2.79
N ALA A 351 20.87 7.67 2.38
CA ALA A 351 21.01 8.94 3.05
C ALA A 351 19.66 9.63 3.32
N TRP A 352 19.74 10.67 4.14
CA TRP A 352 18.60 11.46 4.57
C TRP A 352 17.67 11.89 3.43
N GLY A 353 16.38 11.59 3.61
CA GLY A 353 15.28 12.11 2.82
C GLY A 353 13.98 11.45 3.25
N GLY A 354 12.85 12.03 2.88
CA GLY A 354 11.56 11.44 3.18
C GLY A 354 10.43 11.99 2.33
N SER A 355 9.32 11.26 2.37
CA SER A 355 8.02 11.75 1.92
C SER A 355 6.90 10.97 2.60
N GLY A 356 5.73 11.58 2.74
CA GLY A 356 4.53 10.89 3.19
C GLY A 356 3.36 11.18 2.28
N THR A 357 2.89 10.19 1.54
CA THR A 357 1.73 10.34 0.66
C THR A 357 0.88 9.08 0.61
N ARG A 358 -0.44 9.22 0.45
CA ARG A 358 -1.36 8.10 0.19
C ARG A 358 -1.20 6.92 1.17
N ARG A 359 -1.01 7.15 2.47
CA ARG A 359 -0.78 6.09 3.48
C ARG A 359 0.56 5.35 3.38
N VAL A 360 1.54 5.91 2.67
CA VAL A 360 2.93 5.42 2.63
C VAL A 360 3.84 6.54 3.11
N ALA A 361 4.63 6.27 4.15
CA ALA A 361 5.74 7.10 4.58
C ALA A 361 7.04 6.45 4.08
N THR A 362 7.89 7.21 3.42
CA THR A 362 9.21 6.79 2.94
C THR A 362 10.26 7.55 3.73
N ILE A 363 11.25 6.84 4.28
CA ILE A 363 12.25 7.41 5.19
C ILE A 363 13.63 6.85 4.84
N GLY A 364 14.57 7.73 4.54
CA GLY A 364 16.00 7.40 4.45
C GLY A 364 16.57 7.26 5.86
N ILE A 365 17.21 6.13 6.14
CA ILE A 365 17.63 5.78 7.51
C ILE A 365 19.13 6.01 7.77
N ASN A 366 19.96 6.14 6.72
CA ASN A 366 21.40 6.15 6.91
C ASN A 366 21.87 7.47 7.52
N ARG A 367 22.79 7.31 8.47
CA ARG A 367 23.44 8.39 9.20
C ARG A 367 24.61 8.87 8.36
N TYR A 368 24.88 10.17 8.34
CA TYR A 368 26.13 10.68 7.81
C TYR A 368 26.67 11.81 8.67
N GLU A 369 27.98 11.84 8.77
CA GLU A 369 28.75 12.89 9.42
C GLU A 369 29.52 13.62 8.32
N THR A 370 29.33 14.93 8.20
CA THR A 370 30.15 15.72 7.28
C THR A 370 31.53 15.96 7.90
N GLU A 371 32.58 15.91 7.09
CA GLU A 371 33.91 16.39 7.49
C GLU A 371 33.82 17.77 8.15
N ALA A 372 34.63 17.97 9.21
CA ALA A 372 34.65 19.14 10.09
C ALA A 372 33.52 19.27 11.14
N GLY A 373 32.75 18.20 11.45
CA GLY A 373 31.94 18.13 12.67
C GLY A 373 30.81 19.15 12.80
N LYS A 374 30.39 19.77 11.68
CA LYS A 374 29.42 20.89 11.69
C LYS A 374 27.96 20.46 11.47
N THR A 375 27.69 19.29 10.88
CA THR A 375 26.33 18.73 10.80
C THR A 375 26.35 17.21 10.90
N THR A 376 25.77 16.65 11.96
CA THR A 376 25.63 15.20 12.11
C THR A 376 24.17 14.81 11.92
N TRP A 377 23.84 14.16 10.79
CA TRP A 377 22.55 13.50 10.63
C TRP A 377 22.59 12.18 11.39
N ASN A 378 22.10 12.20 12.63
CA ASN A 378 22.13 11.08 13.55
C ASN A 378 20.74 10.44 13.77
N LEU A 379 20.67 9.41 14.63
CA LEU A 379 19.41 8.72 14.97
C LEU A 379 18.28 9.66 15.40
N LYS A 380 18.60 10.73 16.14
CA LYS A 380 17.58 11.67 16.61
C LYS A 380 16.87 12.33 15.42
N HIS A 381 17.63 12.66 14.37
CA HIS A 381 17.10 13.25 13.15
C HIS A 381 16.24 12.26 12.37
N VAL A 382 16.72 11.03 12.21
CA VAL A 382 15.98 9.93 11.55
C VAL A 382 14.65 9.67 12.26
N ARG A 383 14.67 9.51 13.59
CA ARG A 383 13.46 9.31 14.41
C ARG A 383 12.48 10.49 14.26
N ALA A 384 12.98 11.72 14.32
CA ALA A 384 12.17 12.93 14.18
C ALA A 384 11.50 13.05 12.81
N GLN A 385 12.24 12.72 11.74
CA GLN A 385 11.72 12.68 10.37
C GLN A 385 10.70 11.57 10.19
N ALA A 386 10.97 10.35 10.69
CA ALA A 386 10.04 9.23 10.57
C ALA A 386 8.65 9.57 11.09
N ILE A 387 8.57 10.22 12.25
CA ILE A 387 7.32 10.68 12.85
C ILE A 387 6.67 11.79 12.00
N HIS A 388 7.45 12.70 11.42
CA HIS A 388 6.95 13.74 10.53
C HIS A 388 6.30 13.13 9.27
N GLU A 389 7.00 12.23 8.58
CA GLU A 389 6.48 11.55 7.37
C GLU A 389 5.27 10.68 7.68
N PHE A 390 5.28 10.02 8.85
CA PHE A 390 4.12 9.27 9.33
C PHE A 390 2.92 10.19 9.58
N GLY A 391 3.14 11.43 10.06
CA GLY A 391 2.09 12.44 10.21
C GLY A 391 1.35 12.73 8.90
N HIS A 392 2.09 12.88 7.79
CA HIS A 392 1.49 12.99 6.46
C HIS A 392 0.72 11.73 6.06
N ALA A 393 1.36 10.56 6.17
CA ALA A 393 0.80 9.30 5.68
C ALA A 393 -0.45 8.85 6.46
N PHE A 394 -0.43 9.01 7.79
CA PHE A 394 -1.49 8.56 8.69
C PHE A 394 -2.61 9.60 8.84
N ALA A 395 -2.27 10.83 9.26
CA ALA A 395 -3.25 11.85 9.66
C ALA A 395 -3.50 12.91 8.58
N SER A 396 -2.87 12.78 7.40
CA SER A 396 -3.00 13.74 6.30
C SER A 396 -2.67 15.16 6.74
N LEU A 397 -1.62 15.31 7.56
CA LEU A 397 -1.10 16.61 7.93
C LEU A 397 -0.39 17.25 6.73
N GLY A 398 -0.44 18.56 6.61
CA GLY A 398 0.31 19.35 5.63
C GLY A 398 1.60 19.89 6.25
N ASP A 399 2.57 20.21 5.41
CA ASP A 399 3.78 20.89 5.86
C ASP A 399 3.49 22.31 6.33
N GLU A 400 4.09 22.68 7.45
CA GLU A 400 3.94 23.99 8.10
C GLU A 400 5.17 24.89 7.89
N TYR A 401 6.21 24.40 7.20
CA TYR A 401 7.34 25.23 6.79
C TYR A 401 7.08 25.94 5.45
N ALA A 402 7.82 27.02 5.22
CA ALA A 402 7.73 27.86 4.03
C ALA A 402 9.14 28.19 3.52
N TYR A 403 9.28 28.35 2.20
CA TYR A 403 10.54 28.68 1.55
C TYR A 403 10.46 30.04 0.85
N THR A 404 11.62 30.67 0.64
CA THR A 404 11.74 31.82 -0.27
C THR A 404 11.68 31.35 -1.72
N GLY A 405 11.05 32.13 -2.59
CA GLY A 405 11.08 31.88 -4.04
C GLY A 405 10.09 30.85 -4.57
N VAL A 406 9.22 30.29 -3.70
CA VAL A 406 8.12 29.40 -4.13
C VAL A 406 6.89 30.26 -4.46
N SER A 407 6.62 30.45 -5.75
CA SER A 407 5.38 31.08 -6.22
C SER A 407 4.21 30.12 -6.06
N LEU A 408 3.05 30.67 -5.71
CA LEU A 408 1.79 29.93 -5.71
C LEU A 408 1.51 29.35 -7.11
N ASP A 409 1.18 28.06 -7.17
CA ASP A 409 0.60 27.50 -8.40
C ASP A 409 -0.75 28.20 -8.64
N PRO A 410 -0.93 28.91 -9.76
CA PRO A 410 -2.19 29.60 -10.07
C PRO A 410 -3.41 28.67 -10.04
N VAL A 411 -3.24 27.38 -10.32
CA VAL A 411 -4.33 26.38 -10.29
C VAL A 411 -4.76 26.04 -8.86
N LEU A 412 -3.85 26.16 -7.89
CA LEU A 412 -4.11 25.93 -6.47
C LEU A 412 -4.45 27.23 -5.72
N ALA A 413 -4.28 28.39 -6.38
CA ALA A 413 -4.39 29.70 -5.79
C ALA A 413 -5.78 30.12 -5.32
N ASP A 414 -6.83 29.34 -5.60
CA ASP A 414 -8.19 29.62 -5.10
C ASP A 414 -8.78 28.47 -4.27
N ARG A 415 -7.99 27.43 -3.98
CA ARG A 415 -8.48 26.23 -3.28
C ARG A 415 -8.01 26.20 -1.83
N GLU A 416 -8.95 25.93 -0.92
CA GLU A 416 -8.62 25.65 0.48
C GLU A 416 -7.88 24.30 0.56
N PRO A 417 -6.70 24.23 1.21
CA PRO A 417 -5.93 23.00 1.30
C PRO A 417 -6.71 21.89 2.01
N PRO A 418 -6.55 20.61 1.63
CA PRO A 418 -7.28 19.52 2.28
C PRO A 418 -6.73 19.16 3.66
N PHE A 419 -5.61 19.74 4.08
CA PHE A 419 -4.94 19.41 5.33
C PHE A 419 -5.62 20.09 6.54
N PRO A 420 -5.69 19.42 7.70
CA PRO A 420 -6.33 19.97 8.89
C PRO A 420 -5.53 21.11 9.53
N ASN A 421 -4.20 21.13 9.36
CA ASN A 421 -3.25 22.05 10.00
C ASN A 421 -2.71 23.15 9.07
N VAL A 422 -3.29 23.30 7.87
CA VAL A 422 -2.96 24.37 6.92
C VAL A 422 -4.26 24.97 6.41
N THR A 423 -4.34 26.30 6.31
CA THR A 423 -5.50 26.99 5.75
C THR A 423 -5.09 28.21 4.94
N ARG A 424 -5.95 28.65 4.03
CA ARG A 424 -5.89 29.97 3.39
C ARG A 424 -6.97 30.92 3.91
N GLU A 425 -7.89 30.41 4.72
CA GLU A 425 -8.96 31.19 5.32
C GLU A 425 -8.42 32.14 6.40
N THR A 426 -8.79 33.41 6.29
CA THR A 426 -8.42 34.46 7.25
C THR A 426 -9.59 34.95 8.08
N ARG A 427 -10.83 34.65 7.67
CA ARG A 427 -12.03 34.96 8.43
C ARG A 427 -12.14 34.01 9.62
N ARG A 428 -12.10 34.58 10.83
CA ARG A 428 -12.02 33.87 12.11
C ARG A 428 -13.01 32.72 12.22
N GLU A 429 -14.25 32.95 11.81
CA GLU A 429 -15.39 32.04 11.90
C GLU A 429 -15.29 30.83 10.96
N HIS A 430 -14.43 30.91 9.94
CA HIS A 430 -14.24 29.87 8.94
C HIS A 430 -12.90 29.13 9.08
N ILE A 431 -11.96 29.65 9.88
CA ILE A 431 -10.69 28.95 10.18
C ILE A 431 -10.99 27.55 10.74
N LYS A 432 -10.33 26.53 10.17
CA LYS A 432 -10.50 25.12 10.51
C LYS A 432 -10.42 24.87 12.03
N TRP A 433 -9.41 25.45 12.68
CA TRP A 433 -9.14 25.29 14.11
C TRP A 433 -9.62 26.48 14.96
N ARG A 434 -10.59 27.29 14.48
CA ARG A 434 -11.07 28.50 15.19
C ARG A 434 -11.40 28.30 16.67
N ARG A 435 -11.87 27.11 17.05
CA ARG A 435 -12.26 26.77 18.43
C ARG A 435 -11.07 26.75 19.39
N TRP A 436 -9.88 26.47 18.87
CA TRP A 436 -8.64 26.53 19.61
C TRP A 436 -8.08 27.95 19.73
N ILE A 437 -8.53 28.88 18.88
CA ILE A 437 -8.12 30.28 18.91
C ILE A 437 -8.92 30.99 20.01
N LYS A 438 -8.21 31.52 21.01
CA LYS A 438 -8.85 32.25 22.11
C LYS A 438 -9.55 33.53 21.59
N PRO A 439 -10.65 33.98 22.22
CA PRO A 439 -11.18 35.33 22.01
C PRO A 439 -10.05 36.37 22.16
N GLY A 440 -9.99 37.34 21.24
CA GLY A 440 -8.98 38.42 21.27
C GLY A 440 -7.61 38.12 20.66
N THR A 441 -7.29 36.87 20.26
CA THR A 441 -6.03 36.58 19.56
C THR A 441 -5.95 37.33 18.21
N PRO A 442 -4.89 38.07 17.87
CA PRO A 442 -4.81 38.72 16.55
C PRO A 442 -4.88 37.72 15.39
N ILE A 443 -5.55 38.08 14.29
CA ILE A 443 -5.61 37.29 13.05
C ILE A 443 -5.25 38.23 11.88
N PRO A 444 -4.12 38.01 11.18
CA PRO A 444 -3.11 36.98 11.44
C PRO A 444 -2.41 37.15 12.81
N THR A 445 -1.89 36.06 13.34
CA THR A 445 -1.16 36.02 14.61
C THR A 445 0.33 36.18 14.35
N HIS A 446 0.98 37.05 15.10
CA HIS A 446 2.43 37.30 15.01
C HIS A 446 3.16 36.87 16.28
N GLY A 447 4.49 36.73 16.17
CA GLY A 447 5.38 36.37 17.29
C GLY A 447 5.62 34.87 17.45
N ALA A 448 6.47 34.52 18.41
CA ALA A 448 6.91 33.14 18.68
C ALA A 448 6.12 32.46 19.82
N GLY A 449 4.94 32.98 20.16
CA GLY A 449 4.13 32.48 21.28
C GLY A 449 3.68 31.03 21.12
N GLY A 450 3.47 30.35 22.25
CA GLY A 450 2.98 28.97 22.30
C GLY A 450 1.46 28.82 22.09
N TRP A 451 0.72 29.91 21.91
CA TRP A 451 -0.72 29.88 21.72
C TRP A 451 -1.12 29.50 20.29
N VAL A 452 -2.32 28.94 20.15
CA VAL A 452 -2.95 28.68 18.86
C VAL A 452 -3.45 29.99 18.26
N GLY A 453 -3.18 30.18 16.98
CA GLY A 453 -3.52 31.37 16.21
C GLY A 453 -3.56 31.08 14.71
N LEU A 454 -3.41 32.12 13.90
CA LEU A 454 -3.31 32.03 12.43
C LEU A 454 -1.96 32.61 11.99
N TYR A 455 -0.91 31.79 11.98
CA TYR A 455 0.45 32.24 11.69
C TYR A 455 0.73 32.12 10.19
N GLU A 456 1.09 33.23 9.55
CA GLU A 456 1.42 33.23 8.11
C GLU A 456 2.71 32.46 7.82
N GLY A 457 2.73 31.77 6.69
CA GLY A 457 3.81 30.89 6.25
C GLY A 457 3.50 29.43 6.54
N ALA A 458 3.09 28.69 5.51
CA ALA A 458 2.85 27.25 5.57
C ALA A 458 2.83 26.69 4.15
N PHE A 459 2.84 25.35 4.03
CA PHE A 459 2.69 24.66 2.76
C PHE A 459 3.63 25.20 1.69
N TYR A 460 4.90 25.39 2.07
CA TYR A 460 5.98 25.90 1.23
C TYR A 460 5.90 27.38 0.85
N HIS A 461 4.78 28.06 1.11
CA HIS A 461 4.54 29.47 0.78
C HIS A 461 4.68 30.39 1.98
N LYS A 462 5.39 31.52 1.80
CA LYS A 462 5.55 32.54 2.85
C LYS A 462 4.31 33.41 3.07
N LYS A 463 3.41 33.49 2.09
CA LYS A 463 2.21 34.31 2.11
C LYS A 463 0.98 33.46 1.78
N ASP A 464 -0.19 33.95 2.15
CA ASP A 464 -1.51 33.42 1.81
C ASP A 464 -1.86 32.02 2.38
N TYR A 465 -0.89 31.34 3.00
CA TYR A 465 -1.06 30.08 3.71
C TYR A 465 -0.68 30.24 5.17
N TYR A 466 -1.48 29.64 6.04
CA TYR A 466 -1.38 29.81 7.47
C TYR A 466 -1.32 28.46 8.19
N ARG A 467 -0.59 28.45 9.30
CA ARG A 467 -0.44 27.32 10.23
C ARG A 467 -1.00 27.69 11.63
N PRO A 468 -1.35 26.70 12.45
CA PRO A 468 -2.03 26.93 13.73
C PRO A 468 -1.15 27.44 14.86
N GLN A 469 0.16 27.14 14.84
CA GLN A 469 1.11 27.54 15.88
C GLN A 469 2.44 27.99 15.28
N ALA A 470 3.20 28.79 16.03
CA ALA A 470 4.51 29.27 15.59
C ALA A 470 5.46 28.11 15.23
N ASN A 471 5.40 27.02 16.02
CA ASN A 471 6.24 25.82 15.90
C ASN A 471 5.39 24.54 15.98
N CYS A 472 5.81 23.53 15.22
CA CYS A 472 5.19 22.21 15.13
C CYS A 472 6.20 21.22 14.54
N ARG A 473 6.06 19.93 14.82
CA ARG A 473 6.79 18.85 14.09
C ARG A 473 6.66 18.95 12.56
N MET A 474 5.51 19.40 12.08
CA MET A 474 5.25 19.61 10.64
C MET A 474 5.96 20.85 10.07
N ARG A 475 6.60 21.67 10.92
CA ARG A 475 7.41 22.83 10.53
C ARG A 475 8.90 22.57 10.78
N GLU A 476 9.22 22.13 11.99
CA GLU A 476 10.56 21.84 12.48
C GLU A 476 10.53 20.44 13.14
N THR A 477 11.29 19.49 12.59
CA THR A 477 11.21 18.08 12.99
C THR A 477 11.54 17.82 14.47
N PHE A 478 12.28 18.71 15.15
CA PHE A 478 12.60 18.58 16.58
C PHE A 478 11.60 19.23 17.54
N ARG A 479 10.45 19.66 17.04
CA ARG A 479 9.34 20.18 17.85
C ARG A 479 8.28 19.09 18.02
N PRO A 480 7.51 19.11 19.12
CA PRO A 480 6.32 18.27 19.22
C PRO A 480 5.28 18.67 18.17
N PHE A 481 4.33 17.78 17.87
CA PHE A 481 3.13 18.16 17.13
C PHE A 481 2.38 19.31 17.84
N CYS A 482 1.92 20.28 17.05
CA CYS A 482 1.03 21.34 17.52
C CYS A 482 -0.34 20.77 17.92
N LYS A 483 -1.16 21.53 18.66
CA LYS A 483 -2.46 21.07 19.17
C LYS A 483 -3.38 20.55 18.07
N ILE A 484 -3.39 21.19 16.91
CA ILE A 484 -4.25 20.82 15.78
C ILE A 484 -3.76 19.51 15.14
N CYS A 485 -2.45 19.32 15.03
CA CYS A 485 -1.90 18.05 14.55
C CYS A 485 -2.20 16.91 15.51
N ARG A 486 -2.08 17.13 16.83
CA ARG A 486 -2.43 16.12 17.85
C ARG A 486 -3.91 15.75 17.78
N GLU A 487 -4.79 16.76 17.69
CA GLU A 487 -6.23 16.55 17.54
C GLU A 487 -6.53 15.71 16.29
N ALA A 488 -5.96 16.08 15.14
CA ALA A 488 -6.15 15.35 13.89
C ALA A 488 -5.65 13.90 13.97
N ILE A 489 -4.51 13.65 14.64
CA ILE A 489 -3.97 12.30 14.87
C ILE A 489 -4.92 11.49 15.75
N VAL A 490 -5.37 12.02 16.89
CA VAL A 490 -6.27 11.29 17.81
C VAL A 490 -7.62 11.00 17.16
N LEU A 491 -8.23 11.98 16.48
CA LEU A 491 -9.47 11.76 15.73
C LEU A 491 -9.28 10.73 14.61
N LYS A 492 -8.11 10.71 13.96
CA LYS A 492 -7.78 9.67 12.97
C LYS A 492 -7.67 8.29 13.61
N ILE A 493 -7.14 8.18 14.83
CA ILE A 493 -7.10 6.92 15.58
C ILE A 493 -8.52 6.41 15.82
N TYR A 494 -9.40 7.23 16.38
CA TYR A 494 -10.78 6.84 16.69
C TYR A 494 -11.69 6.63 15.48
N ARG A 495 -11.28 7.08 14.29
CA ARG A 495 -11.94 6.69 13.02
C ARG A 495 -11.70 5.23 12.63
N ASN A 496 -10.63 4.62 13.14
CA ASN A 496 -10.25 3.23 12.82
C ASN A 496 -10.39 2.29 14.02
N VAL A 497 -10.46 2.81 15.25
CA VAL A 497 -10.50 2.03 16.48
C VAL A 497 -11.71 2.39 17.33
N LYS A 498 -12.49 1.39 17.70
CA LYS A 498 -13.62 1.44 18.65
C LYS A 498 -13.11 1.38 20.09
N LEU A 499 -13.74 2.16 20.96
CA LEU A 499 -13.37 2.27 22.37
C LEU A 499 -13.82 1.08 23.23
N ILE A 500 -14.93 0.43 22.88
CA ILE A 500 -15.36 -0.87 23.43
C ILE A 500 -15.14 -1.94 22.35
N GLU A 501 -14.25 -2.89 22.62
CA GLU A 501 -13.92 -4.01 21.73
C GLU A 501 -14.91 -5.15 21.87
N SER A 502 -15.19 -5.50 23.12
CA SER A 502 -16.09 -6.58 23.48
C SER A 502 -16.64 -6.31 24.88
N ALA A 503 -17.74 -6.99 25.17
CA ALA A 503 -18.45 -6.91 26.43
C ALA A 503 -18.80 -8.33 26.88
N ALA A 504 -18.75 -8.56 28.20
CA ALA A 504 -19.19 -9.81 28.81
C ALA A 504 -20.19 -9.47 29.94
N PRO A 505 -21.37 -10.10 29.98
CA PRO A 505 -21.91 -11.03 28.97
C PRO A 505 -22.07 -10.41 27.58
N ALA A 506 -22.03 -11.25 26.55
CA ALA A 506 -22.21 -10.78 25.17
C ALA A 506 -23.69 -10.48 24.86
N GLU A 507 -24.58 -11.18 25.55
CA GLU A 507 -26.02 -10.98 25.54
C GLU A 507 -26.38 -9.63 26.17
N ALA A 508 -27.44 -8.99 25.65
CA ALA A 508 -27.97 -7.77 26.26
C ALA A 508 -28.89 -8.08 27.45
N ASN A 509 -29.49 -9.28 27.49
CA ASN A 509 -30.39 -9.71 28.55
C ASN A 509 -29.69 -10.78 29.39
N VAL A 510 -29.56 -10.55 30.70
CA VAL A 510 -28.83 -11.40 31.62
C VAL A 510 -29.72 -11.75 32.81
N LYS A 511 -29.80 -13.03 33.17
CA LYS A 511 -30.48 -13.46 34.40
C LYS A 511 -29.45 -13.69 35.49
N ILE A 512 -29.67 -13.14 36.68
CA ILE A 512 -28.78 -13.35 37.82
C ILE A 512 -29.57 -13.73 39.08
N SER A 513 -29.10 -14.76 39.77
CA SER A 513 -29.59 -15.17 41.10
C SER A 513 -28.50 -15.06 42.18
N GLY A 514 -27.23 -15.06 41.77
CA GLY A 514 -26.05 -14.93 42.61
C GLY A 514 -25.15 -13.78 42.18
N SER A 515 -23.85 -13.91 42.45
CA SER A 515 -22.85 -12.95 41.99
C SER A 515 -22.61 -13.10 40.49
N HIS A 516 -22.60 -11.99 39.76
CA HIS A 516 -22.37 -11.96 38.32
C HIS A 516 -21.48 -10.78 37.93
N THR A 517 -20.54 -11.01 37.02
CA THR A 517 -19.57 -9.99 36.60
C THR A 517 -19.86 -9.51 35.18
N PHE A 518 -20.05 -8.21 35.06
CA PHE A 518 -20.11 -7.48 33.81
C PHE A 518 -18.73 -6.89 33.51
N SER A 519 -18.31 -6.86 32.25
CA SER A 519 -17.02 -6.28 31.88
C SER A 519 -17.00 -5.83 30.43
N VAL A 520 -16.08 -4.92 30.12
CA VAL A 520 -15.76 -4.50 28.76
C VAL A 520 -14.27 -4.53 28.53
N ARG A 521 -13.86 -4.84 27.30
CA ARG A 521 -12.47 -4.70 26.86
C ARG A 521 -12.30 -3.43 26.04
N SER A 522 -11.19 -2.73 26.26
CA SER A 522 -10.85 -1.48 25.58
C SER A 522 -9.39 -1.48 25.16
N PRO A 523 -9.03 -0.93 23.98
CA PRO A 523 -7.64 -0.81 23.53
C PRO A 523 -6.79 0.06 24.46
N ALA A 524 -7.40 1.01 25.18
CA ALA A 524 -6.71 1.88 26.13
C ALA A 524 -6.06 1.14 27.30
N GLY A 525 -6.55 -0.08 27.62
CA GLY A 525 -6.20 -0.76 28.86
C GLY A 525 -6.46 0.12 30.10
N VAL A 526 -5.77 -0.17 31.20
CA VAL A 526 -5.91 0.55 32.49
C VAL A 526 -5.09 1.86 32.55
N LYS A 527 -4.23 2.11 31.56
CA LYS A 527 -3.25 3.22 31.59
C LYS A 527 -3.51 4.33 30.55
N GLY A 528 -4.58 4.22 29.75
CA GLY A 528 -4.93 5.23 28.75
C GLY A 528 -5.80 6.37 29.31
N PRO A 529 -6.03 7.44 28.53
CA PRO A 529 -6.82 8.62 28.95
C PRO A 529 -8.33 8.37 29.04
N VAL A 530 -8.76 7.11 29.12
CA VAL A 530 -10.16 6.71 29.04
C VAL A 530 -10.75 6.63 30.44
N LYS A 531 -11.72 7.50 30.70
CA LYS A 531 -12.59 7.43 31.85
C LYS A 531 -13.65 6.35 31.65
N VAL A 532 -13.94 5.61 32.71
CA VAL A 532 -14.98 4.57 32.72
C VAL A 532 -15.94 4.80 33.87
N ASP A 533 -17.21 4.93 33.54
CA ASP A 533 -18.30 5.17 34.48
C ASP A 533 -19.30 4.00 34.42
N TRP A 534 -19.66 3.44 35.58
CA TRP A 534 -20.66 2.39 35.72
C TRP A 534 -21.90 2.90 36.44
N THR A 535 -23.08 2.57 35.94
CA THR A 535 -24.36 2.90 36.59
C THR A 535 -25.27 1.67 36.69
N LEU A 536 -26.11 1.65 37.72
CA LEU A 536 -27.20 0.71 37.91
C LEU A 536 -28.50 1.53 38.01
N ASP A 537 -29.44 1.29 37.12
CA ASP A 537 -30.72 2.02 37.05
C ASP A 537 -30.56 3.55 36.94
N GLY A 538 -29.47 3.99 36.30
CA GLY A 538 -29.11 5.40 36.16
C GLY A 538 -28.24 5.94 37.29
N GLU A 539 -28.14 5.24 38.42
CA GLU A 539 -27.36 5.68 39.58
C GLU A 539 -25.90 5.18 39.51
N PRO A 540 -24.89 6.03 39.82
CA PRO A 540 -23.49 5.63 39.81
C PRO A 540 -23.19 4.50 40.79
N LEU A 541 -22.44 3.49 40.34
CA LEU A 541 -22.00 2.39 41.19
C LEU A 541 -20.69 2.76 41.94
N PRO A 542 -20.66 2.75 43.30
CA PRO A 542 -19.55 3.31 44.08
C PRO A 542 -18.29 2.43 44.09
N GLY A 543 -17.11 3.03 44.08
CA GLY A 543 -15.82 2.33 44.22
C GLY A 543 -15.03 2.20 42.92
N PRO A 544 -13.69 2.08 43.01
CA PRO A 544 -12.79 2.16 41.86
C PRO A 544 -12.76 0.84 41.08
N VAL A 545 -13.34 0.81 39.89
CA VAL A 545 -13.22 -0.34 38.97
C VAL A 545 -13.20 0.14 37.51
N PRO A 546 -12.11 -0.10 36.77
CA PRO A 546 -11.94 0.53 35.48
C PRO A 546 -12.65 -0.21 34.34
N PHE A 547 -12.82 -1.53 34.37
CA PHE A 547 -13.36 -2.28 33.21
C PHE A 547 -14.26 -3.47 33.54
N SER A 548 -14.47 -3.78 34.82
CA SER A 548 -15.37 -4.85 35.25
C SER A 548 -16.15 -4.44 36.49
N ARG A 549 -17.35 -5.01 36.63
CA ARG A 549 -18.27 -4.74 37.72
C ARG A 549 -18.98 -6.02 38.12
N THR A 550 -18.80 -6.43 39.36
CA THR A 550 -19.53 -7.58 39.92
C THR A 550 -20.74 -7.08 40.70
N LEU A 551 -21.91 -7.63 40.38
CA LEU A 551 -23.16 -7.37 41.08
C LEU A 551 -23.65 -8.66 41.72
N SER A 552 -24.25 -8.54 42.90
CA SER A 552 -24.90 -9.66 43.58
C SER A 552 -26.40 -9.56 43.38
N GLY A 553 -27.02 -10.56 42.74
CA GLY A 553 -28.48 -10.65 42.66
C GLY A 553 -29.15 -10.65 44.04
N LYS A 554 -28.44 -11.10 45.09
CA LYS A 554 -28.95 -11.09 46.47
C LYS A 554 -29.12 -9.69 47.08
N SER A 555 -28.40 -8.69 46.56
CA SER A 555 -28.45 -7.29 47.01
C SER A 555 -29.34 -6.41 46.13
N LEU A 556 -29.97 -6.96 45.10
CA LEU A 556 -30.88 -6.26 44.21
C LEU A 556 -32.33 -6.67 44.51
N SER A 557 -33.28 -5.78 44.25
CA SER A 557 -34.70 -6.11 44.30
C SER A 557 -35.06 -7.12 43.19
N ALA A 558 -36.08 -7.95 43.41
CA ALA A 558 -36.61 -8.78 42.34
C ALA A 558 -37.18 -7.88 41.22
N GLY A 559 -36.90 -8.21 39.96
CA GLY A 559 -37.35 -7.40 38.82
C GLY A 559 -36.27 -7.17 37.76
N ARG A 560 -36.49 -6.16 36.92
CA ARG A 560 -35.56 -5.75 35.86
C ARG A 560 -34.73 -4.56 36.34
N HIS A 561 -33.43 -4.65 36.08
CA HIS A 561 -32.45 -3.62 36.35
C HIS A 561 -31.66 -3.32 35.07
N VAL A 562 -31.08 -2.13 34.96
CA VAL A 562 -30.21 -1.76 33.85
C VAL A 562 -28.81 -1.49 34.37
N VAL A 563 -27.85 -2.31 33.93
CA VAL A 563 -26.43 -2.09 34.17
C VAL A 563 -25.85 -1.42 32.94
N LYS A 564 -25.20 -0.28 33.12
CA LYS A 564 -24.56 0.45 32.03
C LYS A 564 -23.11 0.74 32.37
N VAL A 565 -22.25 0.62 31.36
CA VAL A 565 -20.88 1.13 31.39
C VAL A 565 -20.71 2.13 30.25
N SER A 566 -20.10 3.27 30.56
CA SER A 566 -19.78 4.33 29.61
C SER A 566 -18.29 4.61 29.64
N LEU A 567 -17.66 4.61 28.47
CA LEU A 567 -16.25 4.89 28.27
C LEU A 567 -16.14 6.21 27.52
N LYS A 568 -15.22 7.08 27.96
CA LYS A 568 -14.91 8.34 27.27
C LYS A 568 -13.43 8.64 27.36
N ASP A 569 -12.80 8.90 26.22
CA ASP A 569 -11.47 9.48 26.20
C ASP A 569 -11.55 10.98 26.49
N GLU A 570 -10.94 11.40 27.59
CA GLU A 570 -10.96 12.79 28.06
C GLU A 570 -9.62 13.50 27.81
N THR A 571 -8.82 13.00 26.87
CA THR A 571 -7.57 13.65 26.50
C THR A 571 -7.74 15.13 26.16
N GLU A 572 -6.81 15.95 26.62
CA GLU A 572 -6.74 17.37 26.25
C GLU A 572 -6.29 17.59 24.79
N TYR A 573 -5.92 16.52 24.07
CA TYR A 573 -5.52 16.63 22.66
C TYR A 573 -6.70 16.93 21.73
N VAL A 574 -7.93 16.62 22.13
CA VAL A 574 -9.13 16.84 21.31
C VAL A 574 -10.06 17.78 22.05
N LEU A 575 -10.30 18.95 21.47
CA LEU A 575 -11.24 19.91 22.02
C LEU A 575 -12.67 19.57 21.61
N ARG A 576 -12.86 18.96 20.44
CA ARG A 576 -14.18 18.50 19.99
C ARG A 576 -14.13 17.25 19.14
N ASP A 577 -14.76 16.20 19.64
CA ASP A 577 -15.13 15.03 18.87
C ASP A 577 -16.50 15.22 18.22
N SER A 578 -16.52 15.73 16.98
CA SER A 578 -17.79 15.94 16.27
C SER A 578 -18.45 14.64 15.81
N ASP A 579 -17.68 13.55 15.74
CA ASP A 579 -18.15 12.27 15.23
C ASP A 579 -18.61 11.33 16.37
N GLY A 580 -18.40 11.72 17.64
CA GLY A 580 -18.78 10.95 18.82
C GLY A 580 -18.05 9.61 18.98
N ARG A 581 -16.88 9.45 18.36
CA ARG A 581 -16.11 8.19 18.36
C ARG A 581 -15.19 8.01 19.56
N MET A 582 -14.95 9.06 20.33
CA MET A 582 -14.18 9.07 21.57
C MET A 582 -15.04 8.71 22.79
N SER A 583 -16.30 8.31 22.57
CA SER A 583 -17.20 7.82 23.60
C SER A 583 -17.89 6.55 23.13
N ALA A 584 -18.15 5.63 24.04
CA ALA A 584 -18.89 4.41 23.78
C ALA A 584 -19.59 3.94 25.05
N SER A 585 -20.71 3.24 24.93
CA SER A 585 -21.38 2.64 26.07
C SER A 585 -21.89 1.24 25.76
N ARG A 586 -22.04 0.44 26.81
CA ARG A 586 -22.70 -0.86 26.77
C ARG A 586 -23.72 -0.94 27.89
N GLU A 587 -24.87 -1.50 27.57
CA GLU A 587 -25.99 -1.70 28.50
C GLU A 587 -26.36 -3.19 28.55
N TRP A 588 -26.75 -3.64 29.73
CA TRP A 588 -27.34 -4.95 29.99
C TRP A 588 -28.64 -4.78 30.77
N GLU A 589 -29.71 -5.39 30.28
CA GLU A 589 -30.92 -5.62 31.06
C GLU A 589 -30.73 -6.86 31.93
N VAL A 590 -30.84 -6.68 33.24
CA VAL A 590 -30.58 -7.70 34.24
C VAL A 590 -31.90 -8.08 34.90
N ALA A 591 -32.34 -9.32 34.72
CA ALA A 591 -33.47 -9.88 35.43
C ALA A 591 -32.99 -10.60 36.70
N VAL A 592 -33.48 -10.13 37.84
CA VAL A 592 -33.22 -10.71 39.17
C VAL A 592 -34.44 -11.53 39.59
N GLU A 593 -34.23 -12.83 39.80
CA GLU A 593 -35.30 -13.75 40.22
C GLU A 593 -35.71 -13.46 41.67
N ALA A 594 -37.01 -13.58 41.96
CA ALA A 594 -37.51 -13.48 43.32
C ALA A 594 -36.95 -14.63 44.17
N LYS A 595 -36.56 -14.30 45.41
CA LYS A 595 -35.98 -15.26 46.37
C LYS A 595 -36.92 -16.40 46.70
#